data_AF-A0A1B0C9H1-F1
#
_entry.id   AF-A0A1B0C9H1-F1
#
_cell.length_a   1.000
_cell.length_b   1.000
_cell.length_c   1.000
_cell.angle_alpha   90.00
_cell.angle_beta   90.00
_cell.angle_gamma   90.00
#
_symmetry.space_group_name_H-M   'P 1'
#
loop_
_entity.id
_entity.type
_entity.pdbx_description
1 polymer ?
#
loop_
_entity_poly.entity_id
_entity_poly.type
_entity_poly.pdbx_seq_one_letter_code
_entity_poly.pdbx_strand_id
1 'polypeptide(L)'
;MALVDWTGNRVGLLGQRAKLNRREVEAQYVEFGDDGPKTLGFGWSSLEDSFKYKVKQPTISTVGKITKRTILSDIVSLFDPMGLVAPVIMKAKLIMHWLQMDKVAWDEPVPRYIYKEWSNFAENLPALEELLIKRHLVYEKGARVQLHAFAYTSGKTYGAVVYARITHKERIQIMLLGAKTRIAPTRKELSIERLGLCSAVMAAELLQSISDSLQIPTFIKNFVWLGSHAALAWIAKRPSKWEDFVAERVAKIHKLKHTEWNFVEYEENPARIATGGLCPSKLKSNKLWWCGPHWLPRHESWWPNAVDEQLKMFEEARAQQFRGTSDSTTA
;
A
#
# COMPACT_ATOMS: atom_id res chain seq x y z
N MET A 1 -16.15 -25.35 28.80
CA MET A 1 -16.15 -25.91 27.44
C MET A 1 -14.73 -25.77 26.91
N ALA A 2 -14.01 -26.86 26.66
CA ALA A 2 -12.62 -26.79 26.19
C ALA A 2 -12.64 -26.53 24.67
N LEU A 3 -11.87 -25.54 24.22
CA LEU A 3 -11.74 -25.15 22.83
C LEU A 3 -10.72 -26.08 22.15
N VAL A 4 -11.17 -27.24 21.66
CA VAL A 4 -10.28 -28.33 21.18
C VAL A 4 -9.72 -28.05 19.77
N ASP A 5 -10.44 -27.30 18.94
CA ASP A 5 -10.01 -26.92 17.58
C ASP A 5 -9.41 -25.51 17.47
N TRP A 6 -8.95 -24.94 18.59
CA TRP A 6 -8.52 -23.55 18.66
C TRP A 6 -7.02 -23.44 18.94
N THR A 7 -6.36 -22.53 18.21
CA THR A 7 -4.98 -22.10 18.49
C THR A 7 -4.99 -20.65 18.98
N GLY A 8 -4.01 -20.26 19.79
CA GLY A 8 -3.98 -18.91 20.34
C GLY A 8 -2.71 -18.58 21.12
N ASN A 9 -2.53 -17.30 21.41
CA ASN A 9 -1.36 -16.74 22.12
C ASN A 9 -1.38 -16.98 23.64
N ARG A 10 -2.42 -17.63 24.18
CA ARG A 10 -2.53 -17.97 25.61
C ARG A 10 -2.81 -19.45 25.79
N VAL A 11 -1.74 -20.24 25.90
CA VAL A 11 -1.80 -21.70 26.04
C VAL A 11 -2.65 -22.13 27.24
N GLY A 12 -2.67 -21.38 28.35
CA GLY A 12 -3.49 -21.69 29.52
C GLY A 12 -5.00 -21.60 29.31
N LEU A 13 -5.46 -20.96 28.22
CA LEU A 13 -6.88 -20.94 27.81
C LEU A 13 -7.24 -22.14 26.93
N LEU A 14 -6.24 -22.85 26.40
CA LEU A 14 -6.41 -24.10 25.65
C LEU A 14 -6.42 -25.24 26.68
N GLY A 15 -7.50 -26.02 26.73
CA GLY A 15 -7.75 -26.97 27.83
C GLY A 15 -6.60 -27.97 28.08
N GLN A 16 -6.55 -28.55 29.29
CA GLN A 16 -5.47 -29.43 29.80
C GLN A 16 -5.08 -30.65 28.94
N ARG A 17 -5.80 -30.93 27.85
CA ARG A 17 -5.51 -32.01 26.90
C ARG A 17 -4.90 -31.56 25.58
N ALA A 18 -4.61 -30.26 25.40
CA ALA A 18 -3.63 -29.80 24.41
C ALA A 18 -2.22 -30.25 24.84
N LYS A 19 -1.99 -31.56 24.89
CA LYS A 19 -0.66 -32.16 24.90
C LYS A 19 -0.07 -31.85 23.54
N LEU A 20 0.48 -30.65 23.40
CA LEU A 20 1.34 -30.27 22.30
C LEU A 20 2.41 -31.34 22.20
N ASN A 21 2.36 -32.16 21.15
CA ASN A 21 3.52 -32.98 20.84
C ASN A 21 4.68 -32.01 20.63
N ARG A 22 5.88 -32.36 21.08
CA ARG A 22 7.07 -31.48 21.00
C ARG A 22 7.41 -31.04 19.56
N ARG A 23 6.81 -31.68 18.54
CA ARG A 23 6.84 -31.32 17.11
C ARG A 23 5.77 -30.30 16.66
N GLU A 24 4.72 -30.06 17.43
CA GLU A 24 3.67 -29.04 17.20
C GLU A 24 4.00 -27.69 17.87
N VAL A 25 5.08 -27.67 18.67
CA VAL A 25 5.66 -26.47 19.29
C VAL A 25 6.51 -25.68 18.28
N GLU A 26 6.94 -26.32 17.18
CA GLU A 26 7.60 -25.66 16.06
C GLU A 26 6.54 -25.12 15.07
N ALA A 27 6.13 -23.88 15.31
CA ALA A 27 5.34 -23.00 14.44
C ALA A 27 3.87 -23.41 14.17
N GLN A 28 2.96 -22.98 15.06
CA GLN A 28 1.53 -22.81 14.75
C GLN A 28 1.33 -21.65 13.76
N TYR A 29 1.75 -21.86 12.50
CA TYR A 29 1.46 -21.00 11.37
C TYR A 29 0.14 -21.46 10.75
N VAL A 30 -0.90 -20.67 10.92
CA VAL A 30 -2.20 -20.91 10.28
C VAL A 30 -2.20 -20.23 8.92
N GLU A 31 -2.16 -21.03 7.86
CA GLU A 31 -2.44 -20.54 6.51
C GLU A 31 -3.93 -20.20 6.42
N PHE A 32 -4.25 -19.02 5.90
CA PHE A 32 -5.65 -18.69 5.62
C PHE A 32 -6.13 -19.56 4.45
N GLY A 33 -7.39 -20.02 4.47
CA GLY A 33 -8.03 -20.78 3.38
C GLY A 33 -8.78 -22.03 3.86
N ASP A 34 -10.11 -21.94 3.95
CA ASP A 34 -11.01 -23.09 4.15
C ASP A 34 -11.21 -23.79 2.79
N ASP A 35 -10.76 -25.05 2.67
CA ASP A 35 -11.12 -26.02 1.61
C ASP A 35 -10.85 -25.68 0.12
N GLY A 36 -10.01 -24.68 -0.17
CA GLY A 36 -9.50 -24.37 -1.52
C GLY A 36 -7.97 -24.53 -1.65
N PRO A 37 -7.36 -24.26 -2.83
CA PRO A 37 -5.90 -24.24 -2.94
C PRO A 37 -5.34 -23.25 -1.91
N LYS A 38 -4.65 -23.80 -0.91
CA LYS A 38 -4.02 -23.13 0.23
C LYS A 38 -3.51 -21.75 -0.17
N THR A 39 -3.97 -20.70 0.50
CA THR A 39 -3.66 -19.33 0.12
C THR A 39 -2.17 -19.10 0.31
N LEU A 40 -1.46 -19.00 -0.81
CA LEU A 40 -0.01 -19.16 -0.88
C LEU A 40 0.71 -18.08 -0.05
N GLY A 41 1.41 -18.51 1.00
CA GLY A 41 2.50 -17.74 1.60
C GLY A 41 2.14 -16.59 2.55
N PHE A 42 0.88 -16.45 2.98
CA PHE A 42 0.48 -15.53 4.06
C PHE A 42 -0.27 -16.28 5.16
N GLY A 43 0.08 -16.02 6.41
CA GLY A 43 -0.50 -16.73 7.53
C GLY A 43 -0.27 -16.07 8.87
N TRP A 44 -0.82 -16.70 9.91
CA TRP A 44 -0.84 -16.17 11.26
C TRP A 44 -0.01 -17.06 12.19
N SER A 45 0.93 -16.44 12.89
CA SER A 45 1.68 -17.05 13.98
C SER A 45 0.90 -16.84 15.28
N SER A 46 0.19 -17.89 15.73
CA SER A 46 -0.71 -17.81 16.87
C SER A 46 -0.02 -17.38 18.18
N LEU A 47 1.19 -17.88 18.44
CA LEU A 47 1.96 -17.57 19.64
C LEU A 47 2.35 -16.09 19.74
N GLU A 48 2.78 -15.53 18.62
CA GLU A 48 3.28 -14.14 18.52
C GLU A 48 2.16 -13.14 18.18
N ASP A 49 0.93 -13.63 17.97
CA ASP A 49 -0.21 -12.88 17.41
C ASP A 49 0.17 -11.92 16.26
N SER A 50 0.95 -12.46 15.33
CA SER A 50 1.54 -11.69 14.23
C SER A 50 1.28 -12.38 12.90
N PHE A 51 1.06 -11.59 11.86
CA PHE A 51 1.13 -12.07 10.49
C PHE A 51 2.58 -12.38 10.12
N LYS A 52 2.75 -13.47 9.37
CA LYS A 52 4.00 -13.91 8.78
C LYS A 52 3.79 -14.26 7.31
N TYR A 53 4.86 -14.15 6.53
CA TYR A 53 4.90 -14.64 5.17
C TYR A 53 5.72 -15.93 5.12
N LYS A 54 5.30 -16.86 4.27
CA LYS A 54 6.04 -18.07 3.94
C LYS A 54 6.29 -18.07 2.44
N VAL A 55 7.55 -18.07 2.04
CA VAL A 55 7.93 -17.92 0.65
C VAL A 55 8.23 -19.30 0.09
N LYS A 56 7.47 -19.71 -0.92
CA LYS A 56 7.94 -20.80 -1.80
C LYS A 56 9.14 -20.25 -2.55
N GLN A 57 10.32 -20.83 -2.35
CA GLN A 57 11.51 -20.38 -3.07
C GLN A 57 11.22 -20.41 -4.59
N PRO A 58 11.36 -19.27 -5.29
CA PRO A 58 11.19 -19.23 -6.73
C PRO A 58 12.16 -20.21 -7.36
N THR A 59 11.77 -20.83 -8.46
CA THR A 59 12.68 -21.74 -9.16
C THR A 59 13.76 -20.91 -9.86
N ILE A 60 14.88 -20.66 -9.20
CA ILE A 60 16.07 -20.05 -9.81
C ILE A 60 16.67 -21.10 -10.75
N SER A 61 16.21 -21.08 -11.99
CA SER A 61 16.70 -21.97 -13.04
C SER A 61 17.87 -21.34 -13.76
N THR A 62 18.67 -22.15 -14.46
CA THR A 62 19.69 -21.65 -15.40
C THR A 62 19.09 -20.67 -16.41
N VAL A 63 19.91 -19.70 -16.85
CA VAL A 63 19.59 -18.81 -17.98
C VAL A 63 19.00 -19.63 -19.14
N GLY A 64 17.88 -19.20 -19.69
CA GLY A 64 17.18 -19.90 -20.78
C GLY A 64 15.99 -20.78 -20.35
N LYS A 65 15.77 -20.99 -19.05
CA LYS A 65 14.60 -21.75 -18.54
C LYS A 65 13.52 -20.91 -17.88
N ILE A 66 13.86 -19.68 -17.47
CA ILE A 66 12.88 -18.76 -16.85
C ILE A 66 12.02 -18.17 -17.96
N THR A 67 10.70 -18.31 -17.82
CA THR A 67 9.72 -17.78 -18.77
C THR A 67 8.81 -16.78 -18.08
N LYS A 68 8.05 -16.04 -18.87
CA LYS A 68 7.02 -15.14 -18.37
C LYS A 68 5.96 -15.88 -17.52
N ARG A 69 5.62 -17.12 -17.90
CA ARG A 69 4.68 -17.97 -17.17
C ARG A 69 5.21 -18.33 -15.78
N THR A 70 6.46 -18.73 -15.66
CA THR A 70 7.05 -19.10 -14.36
C THR A 70 7.12 -17.89 -13.42
N ILE A 71 7.52 -16.72 -13.94
CA ILE A 71 7.53 -15.46 -13.19
C ILE A 71 6.14 -15.11 -12.68
N LEU A 72 5.11 -15.17 -13.53
CA LEU A 72 3.74 -14.87 -13.10
C LEU A 72 3.26 -15.84 -12.02
N SER A 73 3.55 -17.14 -12.16
CA SER A 73 3.22 -18.15 -11.16
C SER A 73 3.83 -17.81 -9.80
N ASP A 74 5.10 -17.42 -9.77
CA ASP A 74 5.81 -17.04 -8.55
C ASP A 74 5.20 -15.75 -7.95
N ILE A 75 4.86 -14.74 -8.77
CA ILE A 75 4.20 -13.51 -8.30
C ILE A 75 2.84 -13.81 -7.66
N VAL A 76 2.03 -14.66 -8.29
CA VAL A 76 0.70 -15.03 -7.77
C VAL A 76 0.81 -15.80 -6.46
N SER A 77 1.93 -16.50 -6.24
CA SER A 77 2.20 -17.19 -4.98
C SER A 77 2.52 -16.26 -3.79
N LEU A 78 2.78 -14.98 -4.05
CA LEU A 78 2.96 -13.96 -3.02
C LEU A 78 1.61 -13.31 -2.69
N PHE A 79 0.71 -14.09 -2.08
CA PHE A 79 -0.59 -13.59 -1.69
C PHE A 79 -0.46 -12.54 -0.57
N ASP A 80 -1.04 -11.35 -0.79
CA ASP A 80 -0.99 -10.23 0.16
C ASP A 80 -2.32 -9.46 0.15
N PRO A 81 -3.34 -9.94 0.90
CA PRO A 81 -4.69 -9.40 0.83
C PRO A 81 -4.78 -7.97 1.37
N MET A 82 -3.91 -7.64 2.33
CA MET A 82 -3.87 -6.32 2.98
C MET A 82 -2.90 -5.36 2.31
N GLY A 83 -1.99 -5.84 1.46
CA GLY A 83 -0.97 -4.99 0.82
C GLY A 83 0.20 -4.64 1.74
N LEU A 84 0.48 -5.44 2.77
CA LEU A 84 1.54 -5.14 3.75
C LEU A 84 2.96 -5.26 3.13
N VAL A 85 3.09 -6.08 2.09
CA VAL A 85 4.30 -6.24 1.27
C VAL A 85 4.10 -5.70 -0.14
N ALA A 86 3.13 -4.79 -0.33
CA ALA A 86 2.84 -4.14 -1.61
C ALA A 86 4.07 -3.55 -2.34
N PRO A 87 5.09 -2.96 -1.68
CA PRO A 87 6.33 -2.53 -2.34
C PRO A 87 7.05 -3.68 -3.06
N VAL A 88 7.09 -4.86 -2.44
CA VAL A 88 7.78 -6.04 -2.99
C VAL A 88 6.99 -6.60 -4.16
N ILE A 89 5.67 -6.71 -4.01
CA ILE A 89 4.77 -7.12 -5.10
C ILE A 89 4.82 -6.14 -6.27
N MET A 90 4.93 -4.83 -6.01
CA MET A 90 5.05 -3.83 -7.08
C MET A 90 6.35 -4.00 -7.88
N LYS A 91 7.48 -4.28 -7.23
CA LYS A 91 8.73 -4.60 -7.95
C LYS A 91 8.54 -5.80 -8.89
N ALA A 92 7.85 -6.84 -8.43
CA ALA A 92 7.56 -8.01 -9.24
C ALA A 92 6.58 -7.70 -10.41
N LYS A 93 5.53 -6.91 -10.14
CA LYS A 93 4.60 -6.42 -11.17
C LYS A 93 5.30 -5.59 -12.24
N LEU A 94 6.28 -4.77 -11.86
CA LEU A 94 7.08 -3.99 -12.82
C LEU A 94 7.91 -4.89 -13.74
N ILE A 95 8.54 -5.94 -13.21
CA ILE A 95 9.26 -6.93 -14.04
C ILE A 95 8.31 -7.59 -15.04
N MET A 96 7.13 -8.02 -14.58
CA MET A 96 6.10 -8.59 -15.45
C MET A 96 5.60 -7.59 -16.51
N HIS A 97 5.52 -6.32 -16.15
CA HIS A 97 5.14 -5.25 -17.07
C HIS A 97 6.20 -5.01 -18.16
N TRP A 98 7.49 -5.06 -17.82
CA TRP A 98 8.57 -4.95 -18.81
C TRP A 98 8.54 -6.11 -19.81
N LEU A 99 8.32 -7.35 -19.35
CA LEU A 99 8.11 -8.51 -20.23
C LEU A 99 6.92 -8.34 -21.18
N GLN A 100 5.85 -7.67 -20.71
CA GLN A 100 4.69 -7.36 -21.55
C GLN A 100 5.04 -6.30 -22.61
N MET A 101 5.82 -5.28 -22.26
CA MET A 101 6.27 -4.24 -23.18
C MET A 101 7.20 -4.78 -24.26
N ASP A 102 8.08 -5.71 -23.89
CA ASP A 102 9.00 -6.42 -24.79
C ASP A 102 8.31 -7.48 -25.67
N LYS A 103 7.00 -7.69 -25.48
CA LYS A 103 6.18 -8.67 -26.23
C LYS A 103 6.70 -10.12 -26.14
N VAL A 104 7.38 -10.47 -25.06
CA VAL A 104 7.87 -11.84 -24.82
C VAL A 104 6.69 -12.80 -24.69
N ALA A 105 6.75 -13.93 -25.41
CA ALA A 105 5.72 -14.95 -25.35
C ALA A 105 5.71 -15.68 -23.99
N TRP A 106 4.62 -16.38 -23.67
CA TRP A 106 4.43 -16.97 -22.33
C TRP A 106 5.49 -17.98 -21.93
N ASP A 107 5.90 -18.81 -22.88
CA ASP A 107 6.81 -19.94 -22.69
C ASP A 107 8.18 -19.71 -23.33
N GLU A 108 8.44 -18.48 -23.79
CA GLU A 108 9.73 -18.06 -24.33
C GLU A 108 10.68 -17.68 -23.17
N PRO A 109 11.99 -17.97 -23.30
CA PRO A 109 12.99 -17.50 -22.35
C PRO A 109 12.99 -15.97 -22.21
N VAL A 110 13.07 -15.50 -20.98
CA VAL A 110 13.12 -14.04 -20.73
C VAL A 110 14.44 -13.42 -21.21
N PRO A 111 14.44 -12.14 -21.61
CA PRO A 111 15.65 -11.39 -21.92
C PRO A 111 16.65 -11.39 -20.76
N ARG A 112 17.96 -11.33 -21.08
CA ARG A 112 19.04 -11.39 -20.06
C ARG A 112 18.91 -10.33 -18.96
N TYR A 113 18.45 -9.14 -19.30
CA TYR A 113 18.27 -8.06 -18.32
C TYR A 113 17.12 -8.37 -17.33
N ILE A 114 16.01 -8.95 -17.82
CA ILE A 114 14.91 -9.42 -16.97
C ILE A 114 15.36 -10.59 -16.11
N TYR A 115 16.10 -11.55 -16.68
CA TYR A 115 16.66 -12.67 -15.91
C TYR A 115 17.46 -12.13 -14.72
N LYS A 116 18.38 -11.17 -14.94
CA LYS A 116 19.18 -10.58 -13.86
C LYS A 116 18.32 -9.92 -12.78
N GLU A 117 17.36 -9.10 -13.18
CA GLU A 117 16.45 -8.42 -12.24
C GLU A 117 15.58 -9.42 -11.45
N TRP A 118 15.05 -10.45 -12.13
CA TRP A 118 14.22 -11.47 -11.52
C TRP A 118 15.01 -12.38 -10.59
N SER A 119 16.20 -12.85 -10.99
CA SER A 119 17.06 -13.67 -10.13
C SER A 119 17.43 -12.92 -8.85
N ASN A 120 17.85 -11.65 -8.95
CA ASN A 120 18.11 -10.84 -7.77
C ASN A 120 16.87 -10.66 -6.89
N PHE A 121 15.68 -10.45 -7.47
CA PHE A 121 14.43 -10.39 -6.71
C PHE A 121 14.13 -11.71 -6.00
N ALA A 122 14.24 -12.83 -6.71
CA ALA A 122 13.95 -14.18 -6.23
C ALA A 122 14.90 -14.62 -5.10
N GLU A 123 16.20 -14.36 -5.24
CA GLU A 123 17.22 -14.65 -4.22
C GLU A 123 16.96 -13.91 -2.91
N ASN A 124 16.43 -12.69 -2.98
CA ASN A 124 16.13 -11.88 -1.79
C ASN A 124 14.75 -12.18 -1.18
N LEU A 125 13.86 -12.88 -1.90
CA LEU A 125 12.48 -13.10 -1.49
C LEU A 125 12.31 -13.78 -0.13
N PRO A 126 13.15 -14.76 0.28
CA PRO A 126 13.10 -15.37 1.61
C PRO A 126 13.20 -14.37 2.77
N ALA A 127 13.76 -13.18 2.56
CA ALA A 127 13.82 -12.15 3.60
C ALA A 127 12.43 -11.68 4.08
N LEU A 128 11.35 -11.95 3.33
CA LEU A 128 9.98 -11.70 3.78
C LEU A 128 9.57 -12.59 4.96
N GLU A 129 10.16 -13.78 5.12
CA GLU A 129 9.82 -14.69 6.22
C GLU A 129 10.29 -14.16 7.58
N GLU A 130 11.22 -13.20 7.57
CA GLU A 130 11.68 -12.51 8.77
C GLU A 130 10.74 -11.40 9.25
N LEU A 131 9.68 -11.10 8.50
CA LEU A 131 8.71 -10.08 8.88
C LEU A 131 7.78 -10.60 9.98
N LEU A 132 7.73 -9.86 11.09
CA LEU A 132 6.78 -10.07 12.18
C LEU A 132 5.85 -8.86 12.22
N ILE A 133 4.68 -8.98 11.61
CA ILE A 133 3.74 -7.87 11.49
C ILE A 133 2.63 -8.07 12.51
N LYS A 134 2.52 -7.16 13.48
CA LYS A 134 1.44 -7.20 14.47
C LYS A 134 0.09 -7.22 13.75
N ARG A 135 -0.77 -8.17 14.10
CA ARG A 135 -2.10 -8.29 13.48
C ARG A 135 -3.13 -7.40 14.17
N HIS A 136 -3.08 -7.38 15.50
CA HIS A 136 -4.15 -6.82 16.30
C HIS A 136 -3.94 -5.34 16.60
N LEU A 137 -4.94 -4.52 16.25
CA LEU A 137 -5.03 -3.11 16.63
C LEU A 137 -5.51 -2.99 18.08
N VAL A 138 -4.65 -3.33 19.05
CA VAL A 138 -4.98 -3.21 20.48
C VAL A 138 -4.83 -1.77 20.94
N TYR A 139 -5.87 -1.21 21.55
CA TYR A 139 -5.80 0.07 22.21
C TYR A 139 -6.65 0.10 23.49
N GLU A 140 -6.21 0.91 24.45
CA GLU A 140 -6.88 1.06 25.74
C GLU A 140 -8.18 1.87 25.62
N LYS A 141 -9.12 1.67 26.55
CA LYS A 141 -10.33 2.49 26.62
C LYS A 141 -9.95 3.97 26.76
N GLY A 142 -10.50 4.81 25.89
CA GLY A 142 -10.17 6.23 25.84
C GLY A 142 -9.03 6.57 24.86
N ALA A 143 -8.46 5.60 24.16
CA ALA A 143 -7.56 5.88 23.05
C ALA A 143 -8.32 6.54 21.88
N ARG A 144 -7.68 7.51 21.25
CA ARG A 144 -8.13 8.15 20.02
C ARG A 144 -7.48 7.45 18.83
N VAL A 145 -8.29 6.94 17.90
CA VAL A 145 -7.83 6.31 16.67
C VAL A 145 -8.09 7.25 15.51
N GLN A 146 -7.07 7.51 14.69
CA GLN A 146 -7.16 8.30 13.46
C GLN A 146 -6.65 7.47 12.29
N LEU A 147 -7.28 7.61 11.13
CA LEU A 147 -6.80 7.02 9.89
C LEU A 147 -6.07 8.07 9.05
N HIS A 148 -4.89 7.70 8.59
CA HIS A 148 -4.05 8.51 7.71
C HIS A 148 -3.78 7.72 6.43
N ALA A 149 -4.34 8.17 5.31
CA ALA A 149 -3.99 7.64 3.99
C ALA A 149 -2.93 8.50 3.32
N PHE A 150 -1.96 7.89 2.66
CA PHE A 150 -1.00 8.56 1.80
C PHE A 150 -1.20 8.05 0.38
N ALA A 151 -1.17 8.95 -0.60
CA ALA A 151 -1.28 8.59 -2.00
C ALA A 151 -0.15 9.20 -2.82
N TYR A 152 0.32 8.44 -3.80
CA TYR A 152 1.42 8.86 -4.66
C TYR A 152 1.28 8.28 -6.07
N THR A 153 1.86 8.97 -7.05
CA THR A 153 2.01 8.51 -8.43
C THR A 153 3.40 8.86 -8.95
N SER A 154 4.01 7.93 -9.66
CA SER A 154 5.28 8.13 -10.39
C SER A 154 5.06 8.43 -11.89
N GLY A 155 3.80 8.51 -12.33
CA GLY A 155 3.43 8.51 -13.75
C GLY A 155 3.39 7.12 -14.38
N LYS A 156 4.19 6.16 -13.90
CA LYS A 156 4.18 4.75 -14.35
C LYS A 156 3.38 3.85 -13.42
N THR A 157 3.29 4.23 -12.15
CA THR A 157 2.60 3.50 -11.10
C THR A 157 1.92 4.50 -10.17
N TYR A 158 0.84 4.06 -9.54
CA TYR A 158 0.15 4.86 -8.53
C TYR A 158 -0.40 3.96 -7.44
N GLY A 159 -0.55 4.51 -6.25
CA GLY A 159 -0.88 3.70 -5.08
C GLY A 159 -1.29 4.54 -3.88
N ALA A 160 -1.84 3.85 -2.90
CA ALA A 160 -2.20 4.41 -1.61
C ALA A 160 -1.83 3.45 -0.48
N VAL A 161 -1.54 4.01 0.69
CA VAL A 161 -1.24 3.28 1.93
C VAL A 161 -1.99 3.92 3.09
N VAL A 162 -2.50 3.12 4.03
CA VAL A 162 -3.29 3.60 5.16
C VAL A 162 -2.65 3.16 6.47
N TYR A 163 -2.51 4.10 7.40
CA TYR A 163 -2.04 3.88 8.76
C TYR A 163 -3.13 4.22 9.76
N ALA A 164 -3.20 3.44 10.85
CA ALA A 164 -3.81 3.88 12.10
C ALA A 164 -2.77 4.66 12.90
N ARG A 165 -3.18 5.82 13.40
CA ARG A 165 -2.50 6.57 14.46
C ARG A 165 -3.35 6.46 15.72
N ILE A 166 -2.83 5.76 16.72
CA ILE A 166 -3.50 5.55 18.00
C ILE A 166 -2.82 6.42 19.04
N THR A 167 -3.57 7.32 19.66
CA THR A 167 -3.09 8.14 20.77
C THR A 167 -3.79 7.71 22.05
N HIS A 168 -3.03 7.32 23.06
CA HIS A 168 -3.54 7.09 24.40
C HIS A 168 -2.64 7.82 25.40
N LYS A 169 -3.22 8.81 26.10
CA LYS A 169 -2.47 9.77 26.93
C LYS A 169 -1.39 10.45 26.05
N GLU A 170 -0.12 10.32 26.41
CA GLU A 170 1.02 10.88 25.66
C GLU A 170 1.68 9.88 24.70
N ARG A 171 1.20 8.63 24.64
CA ARG A 171 1.77 7.60 23.78
C ARG A 171 1.06 7.56 22.44
N ILE A 172 1.84 7.66 21.37
CA ILE A 172 1.37 7.58 19.99
C ILE A 172 1.95 6.32 19.36
N GLN A 173 1.08 5.46 18.84
CA GLN A 173 1.45 4.27 18.08
C GLN A 173 0.97 4.42 16.64
N ILE A 174 1.85 4.12 15.69
CA ILE A 174 1.52 4.03 14.27
C ILE A 174 1.47 2.57 13.87
N MET A 175 0.47 2.20 13.08
CA MET A 175 0.30 0.85 12.56
C MET A 175 -0.12 0.90 11.09
N LEU A 176 0.64 0.26 10.22
CA LEU A 176 0.25 0.04 8.83
C LEU A 176 -0.96 -0.89 8.79
N LEU A 177 -2.06 -0.44 8.17
CA LEU A 177 -3.30 -1.21 8.05
C LEU A 177 -3.47 -1.84 6.67
N GLY A 178 -2.92 -1.22 5.64
CA GLY A 178 -2.90 -1.80 4.31
C GLY A 178 -2.48 -0.84 3.21
N ALA A 179 -2.27 -1.39 2.02
CA ALA A 179 -1.90 -0.63 0.85
C ALA A 179 -2.49 -1.23 -0.43
N LYS A 180 -2.63 -0.39 -1.45
CA LYS A 180 -3.00 -0.79 -2.80
C LYS A 180 -2.11 -0.10 -3.81
N THR A 181 -1.74 -0.83 -4.85
CA THR A 181 -0.84 -0.33 -5.90
C THR A 181 -1.28 -0.81 -7.27
N ARG A 182 -1.11 0.03 -8.28
CA ARG A 182 -1.44 -0.24 -9.69
C ARG A 182 -0.35 0.30 -10.61
N ILE A 183 -0.15 -0.40 -11.73
CA ILE A 183 0.61 0.11 -12.87
C ILE A 183 -0.34 0.99 -13.70
N ALA A 184 0.16 2.13 -14.18
CA ALA A 184 -0.60 3.04 -15.02
C ALA A 184 -1.02 2.35 -16.34
N PRO A 185 -2.21 2.65 -16.89
CA PRO A 185 -2.62 2.12 -18.17
C PRO A 185 -1.68 2.57 -19.30
N THR A 186 -1.17 1.63 -20.09
CA THR A 186 -0.30 1.95 -21.24
C THR A 186 -1.06 2.23 -22.54
N ARG A 187 -2.31 1.78 -22.66
CA ARG A 187 -3.12 1.99 -23.89
C ARG A 187 -3.73 3.38 -23.98
N LYS A 188 -3.98 4.02 -22.85
CA LYS A 188 -4.51 5.38 -22.75
C LYS A 188 -3.63 6.11 -21.76
N GLU A 189 -2.59 6.75 -22.28
CA GLU A 189 -1.68 7.52 -21.44
C GLU A 189 -2.47 8.63 -20.74
N LEU A 190 -2.40 8.58 -19.41
CA LEU A 190 -2.97 9.61 -18.55
C LEU A 190 -1.82 10.51 -18.12
N SER A 191 -2.10 11.81 -18.05
CA SER A 191 -1.15 12.77 -17.49
C SER A 191 -0.86 12.43 -16.02
N ILE A 192 0.29 12.87 -15.53
CA ILE A 192 0.71 12.62 -14.14
C ILE A 192 -0.30 13.19 -13.13
N GLU A 193 -0.95 14.31 -13.46
CA GLU A 193 -1.99 14.94 -12.64
C GLU A 193 -3.24 14.06 -12.58
N ARG A 194 -3.71 13.55 -13.73
CA ARG A 194 -4.84 12.60 -13.79
C ARG A 194 -4.55 11.31 -13.04
N LEU A 195 -3.30 10.83 -13.06
CA LEU A 195 -2.85 9.70 -12.24
C LEU A 195 -2.78 10.05 -10.75
N GLY A 196 -2.42 11.28 -10.40
CA GLY A 196 -2.47 11.78 -9.02
C GLY A 196 -3.91 11.80 -8.49
N LEU A 197 -4.88 12.13 -9.33
CA LEU A 197 -6.29 12.00 -8.98
C LEU A 197 -6.72 10.53 -8.84
N CYS A 198 -6.19 9.63 -9.67
CA CYS A 198 -6.44 8.19 -9.53
C CYS A 198 -5.86 7.61 -8.22
N SER A 199 -4.68 8.06 -7.77
CA SER A 199 -4.14 7.66 -6.46
C SER A 199 -4.98 8.19 -5.31
N ALA A 200 -5.48 9.43 -5.42
CA ALA A 200 -6.41 10.01 -4.44
C ALA A 200 -7.72 9.21 -4.32
N VAL A 201 -8.32 8.78 -5.45
CA VAL A 201 -9.49 7.87 -5.42
C VAL A 201 -9.15 6.57 -4.71
N MET A 202 -8.01 5.97 -5.03
CA MET A 202 -7.57 4.72 -4.40
C MET A 202 -7.39 4.88 -2.88
N ALA A 203 -6.83 6.01 -2.44
CA ALA A 203 -6.69 6.34 -1.02
C ALA A 203 -8.06 6.45 -0.34
N ALA A 204 -9.02 7.14 -0.97
CA ALA A 204 -10.37 7.30 -0.42
C ALA A 204 -11.09 5.95 -0.29
N GLU A 205 -11.04 5.10 -1.33
CA GLU A 205 -11.67 3.79 -1.33
C GLU A 205 -11.02 2.83 -0.33
N LEU A 206 -9.68 2.83 -0.24
CA LEU A 206 -8.95 2.00 0.70
C LEU A 206 -9.22 2.43 2.15
N LEU A 207 -9.17 3.73 2.43
CA LEU A 207 -9.45 4.27 3.75
C LEU A 207 -10.89 3.97 4.18
N GLN A 208 -11.87 4.16 3.30
CA GLN A 208 -13.27 3.84 3.60
C GLN A 208 -13.44 2.35 3.91
N SER A 209 -12.89 1.47 3.07
CA SER A 209 -12.95 0.02 3.27
C SER A 209 -12.34 -0.43 4.60
N ILE A 210 -11.21 0.18 5.00
CA ILE A 210 -10.57 -0.09 6.30
C ILE A 210 -11.40 0.48 7.45
N SER A 211 -11.91 1.71 7.32
CA SER A 211 -12.77 2.34 8.32
C SER A 211 -14.01 1.50 8.61
N ASP A 212 -14.66 1.01 7.56
CA ASP A 212 -15.86 0.16 7.66
C ASP A 212 -15.53 -1.19 8.31
N SER A 213 -14.42 -1.82 7.90
CA SER A 213 -13.99 -3.11 8.44
C SER A 213 -13.62 -3.03 9.94
N LEU A 214 -13.05 -1.91 10.36
CA LEU A 214 -12.71 -1.64 11.75
C LEU A 214 -13.85 -0.98 12.54
N GLN A 215 -14.99 -0.73 11.90
CA GLN A 215 -16.15 -0.05 12.48
C GLN A 215 -15.80 1.29 13.13
N ILE A 216 -14.85 2.02 12.53
CA ILE A 216 -14.44 3.34 12.99
C ILE A 216 -15.60 4.31 12.70
N PRO A 217 -16.12 5.03 13.72
CA PRO A 217 -17.24 5.93 13.54
C PRO A 217 -16.97 7.02 12.49
N THR A 218 -17.94 7.27 11.63
CA THR A 218 -17.81 8.19 10.48
C THR A 218 -17.60 9.66 10.86
N PHE A 219 -17.92 10.05 12.09
CA PHE A 219 -17.67 11.40 12.60
C PHE A 219 -16.19 11.63 12.97
N ILE A 220 -15.38 10.58 13.06
CA ILE A 220 -13.94 10.71 13.32
C ILE A 220 -13.27 11.27 12.06
N LYS A 221 -12.48 12.33 12.24
CA LYS A 221 -11.76 12.98 11.14
C LYS A 221 -10.73 12.03 10.53
N ASN A 222 -10.77 11.90 9.21
CA ASN A 222 -9.77 11.20 8.40
C ASN A 222 -8.76 12.18 7.81
N PHE A 223 -7.54 11.72 7.56
CA PHE A 223 -6.49 12.52 6.93
C PHE A 223 -5.98 11.82 5.67
N VAL A 224 -5.95 12.54 4.55
CA VAL A 224 -5.39 12.04 3.29
C VAL A 224 -4.27 12.97 2.85
N TRP A 225 -3.09 12.41 2.60
CA TRP A 225 -1.87 13.11 2.23
C TRP A 225 -1.51 12.78 0.78
N LEU A 226 -1.49 13.78 -0.09
CA LEU A 226 -1.23 13.64 -1.51
C LEU A 226 0.14 14.22 -1.88
N GLY A 227 0.89 13.51 -2.72
CA GLY A 227 2.08 14.05 -3.39
C GLY A 227 1.78 14.85 -4.66
N SER A 228 0.59 15.45 -4.80
CA SER A 228 0.17 16.17 -6.01
C SER A 228 -0.70 17.39 -5.68
N HIS A 229 -0.17 18.59 -5.87
CA HIS A 229 -0.93 19.85 -5.75
C HIS A 229 -2.07 19.94 -6.76
N ALA A 230 -1.87 19.45 -7.99
CA ALA A 230 -2.90 19.43 -9.01
C ALA A 230 -4.14 18.63 -8.56
N ALA A 231 -3.93 17.45 -7.98
CA ALA A 231 -5.02 16.64 -7.45
C ALA A 231 -5.73 17.35 -6.28
N LEU A 232 -4.99 17.96 -5.36
CA LEU A 232 -5.56 18.74 -4.24
C LEU A 232 -6.42 19.90 -4.75
N ALA A 233 -5.92 20.67 -5.73
CA ALA A 233 -6.64 21.79 -6.32
C ALA A 233 -7.94 21.34 -7.02
N TRP A 234 -7.94 20.15 -7.65
CA TRP A 234 -9.14 19.58 -8.22
C TRP A 234 -10.15 19.13 -7.17
N ILE A 235 -9.69 18.49 -6.10
CA ILE A 235 -10.53 18.01 -4.99
C ILE A 235 -11.15 19.17 -4.21
N ALA A 236 -10.48 20.32 -4.13
CA ALA A 236 -10.99 21.50 -3.43
C ALA A 236 -12.24 22.12 -4.10
N LYS A 237 -12.51 21.84 -5.38
CA LYS A 237 -13.64 22.40 -6.13
C LYS A 237 -14.72 21.33 -6.37
N ARG A 238 -15.96 21.77 -6.62
CA ARG A 238 -17.08 20.86 -6.89
C ARG A 238 -16.87 20.09 -8.20
N PRO A 239 -17.33 18.82 -8.30
CA PRO A 239 -17.23 18.02 -9.53
C PRO A 239 -17.70 18.72 -10.80
N SER A 240 -18.79 19.49 -10.71
CA SER A 240 -19.40 20.20 -11.84
C SER A 240 -18.53 21.30 -12.46
N LYS A 241 -17.38 21.63 -11.86
CA LYS A 241 -16.40 22.57 -12.41
C LYS A 241 -15.41 21.91 -13.35
N TRP A 242 -15.44 20.59 -13.48
CA TRP A 242 -14.44 19.82 -14.19
C TRP A 242 -15.02 19.01 -15.35
N GLU A 243 -14.15 18.66 -16.30
CA GLU A 243 -14.43 17.67 -17.34
C GLU A 243 -14.75 16.29 -16.75
N ASP A 244 -15.48 15.46 -17.50
CA ASP A 244 -16.05 14.19 -17.03
C ASP A 244 -15.06 13.31 -16.25
N PHE A 245 -13.84 13.13 -16.77
CA PHE A 245 -12.83 12.27 -16.12
C PHE A 245 -12.50 12.74 -14.70
N VAL A 246 -12.30 14.04 -14.52
CA VAL A 246 -11.95 14.66 -13.25
C VAL A 246 -13.19 14.75 -12.37
N ALA A 247 -14.33 15.18 -12.93
CA ALA A 247 -15.60 15.30 -12.23
C ALA A 247 -16.02 13.97 -11.57
N GLU A 248 -15.99 12.87 -12.32
CA GLU A 248 -16.36 11.54 -11.82
C GLU A 248 -15.50 11.10 -10.62
N ARG A 249 -14.19 11.38 -10.68
CA ARG A 249 -13.22 10.98 -9.64
C ARG A 249 -13.32 11.88 -8.42
N VAL A 250 -13.47 13.19 -8.61
CA VAL A 250 -13.74 14.13 -7.50
C VAL A 250 -15.05 13.77 -6.82
N ALA A 251 -16.09 13.40 -7.57
CA ALA A 251 -17.35 12.93 -6.98
C ALA A 251 -17.19 11.66 -6.14
N LYS A 252 -16.36 10.70 -6.59
CA LYS A 252 -15.99 9.51 -5.79
C LYS A 252 -15.24 9.90 -4.52
N ILE A 253 -14.26 10.79 -4.61
CA ILE A 253 -13.47 11.28 -3.49
C ILE A 253 -14.35 12.00 -2.45
N HIS A 254 -15.29 12.85 -2.88
CA HIS A 254 -16.19 13.59 -2.01
C HIS A 254 -17.24 12.73 -1.29
N LYS A 255 -17.34 11.43 -1.60
CA LYS A 255 -18.13 10.48 -0.81
C LYS A 255 -17.50 10.23 0.56
N LEU A 256 -16.17 10.27 0.64
CA LEU A 256 -15.45 10.15 1.91
C LEU A 256 -15.67 11.41 2.74
N LYS A 257 -16.47 11.30 3.80
CA LYS A 257 -16.86 12.42 4.67
C LYS A 257 -15.85 12.64 5.80
N HIS A 258 -15.88 13.84 6.37
CA HIS A 258 -15.03 14.25 7.50
C HIS A 258 -13.53 14.03 7.23
N THR A 259 -13.09 14.37 6.02
CA THR A 259 -11.71 14.15 5.57
C THR A 259 -10.98 15.45 5.29
N GLU A 260 -9.77 15.53 5.81
CA GLU A 260 -8.81 16.59 5.49
C GLU A 260 -7.85 16.10 4.39
N TRP A 261 -7.71 16.91 3.34
CA TRP A 261 -6.85 16.61 2.19
C TRP A 261 -5.63 17.53 2.21
N ASN A 262 -4.48 16.95 2.46
CA ASN A 262 -3.23 17.65 2.73
C ASN A 262 -2.17 17.29 1.68
N PHE A 263 -1.17 18.15 1.56
CA PHE A 263 0.02 17.87 0.76
C PHE A 263 1.09 17.17 1.61
N VAL A 264 1.88 16.31 0.99
CA VAL A 264 3.08 15.70 1.60
C VAL A 264 4.20 15.64 0.57
N GLU A 265 5.40 16.01 1.00
CA GLU A 265 6.59 16.00 0.16
C GLU A 265 6.99 14.57 -0.26
N TYR A 266 7.71 14.48 -1.38
CA TYR A 266 8.09 13.21 -2.00
C TYR A 266 8.88 12.27 -1.07
N GLU A 267 9.84 12.81 -0.32
CA GLU A 267 10.71 12.08 0.59
C GLU A 267 9.95 11.51 1.79
N GLU A 268 8.88 12.20 2.21
CA GLU A 268 8.07 11.88 3.38
C GLU A 268 6.86 11.02 3.04
N ASN A 269 6.58 10.78 1.76
CA ASN A 269 5.39 10.04 1.32
C ASN A 269 5.65 8.52 1.28
N PRO A 270 5.09 7.72 2.22
CA PRO A 270 5.29 6.27 2.23
C PRO A 270 4.64 5.55 1.04
N ALA A 271 3.59 6.12 0.41
CA ALA A 271 2.98 5.52 -0.77
C ALA A 271 3.98 5.43 -1.94
N ARG A 272 5.01 6.29 -1.95
CA ARG A 272 6.12 6.22 -2.89
C ARG A 272 6.85 4.89 -2.81
N ILE A 273 7.09 4.38 -1.61
CA ILE A 273 7.74 3.08 -1.40
C ILE A 273 6.90 1.96 -2.03
N ALA A 274 5.57 2.01 -1.84
CA ALA A 274 4.64 1.06 -2.46
C ALA A 274 4.67 1.11 -3.99
N THR A 275 4.71 2.31 -4.57
CA THR A 275 4.63 2.50 -6.02
C THR A 275 5.94 2.32 -6.76
N GLY A 276 7.08 2.63 -6.11
CA GLY A 276 8.41 2.53 -6.72
C GLY A 276 8.92 1.09 -6.81
N GLY A 277 8.37 0.20 -5.98
CA GLY A 277 8.88 -1.15 -5.83
C GLY A 277 10.09 -1.20 -4.90
N LEU A 278 10.23 -2.28 -4.13
CA LEU A 278 11.34 -2.46 -3.20
C LEU A 278 11.90 -3.89 -3.30
N CYS A 279 13.22 -4.01 -3.15
CA CYS A 279 13.86 -5.31 -2.96
C CYS A 279 13.34 -5.95 -1.65
N PRO A 280 12.95 -7.24 -1.63
CA PRO A 280 12.39 -7.87 -0.43
C PRO A 280 13.24 -7.68 0.83
N SER A 281 14.57 -7.85 0.72
CA SER A 281 15.52 -7.70 1.83
C SER A 281 15.58 -6.30 2.43
N LYS A 282 15.14 -5.27 1.70
CA LYS A 282 15.11 -3.88 2.18
C LYS A 282 13.80 -3.53 2.89
N LEU A 283 12.78 -4.38 2.82
CA LEU A 283 11.46 -4.04 3.35
C LEU A 283 11.47 -3.97 4.88
N LYS A 284 12.08 -4.95 5.55
CA LYS A 284 12.10 -5.05 7.03
C LYS A 284 12.68 -3.80 7.71
N SER A 285 13.72 -3.21 7.13
CA SER A 285 14.40 -2.03 7.68
C SER A 285 13.82 -0.69 7.22
N ASN A 286 12.80 -0.69 6.36
CA ASN A 286 12.22 0.54 5.81
C ASN A 286 11.28 1.22 6.82
N LYS A 287 11.84 2.14 7.61
CA LYS A 287 11.09 2.88 8.64
C LYS A 287 9.94 3.71 8.08
N LEU A 288 10.11 4.34 6.92
CA LEU A 288 9.06 5.14 6.29
C LEU A 288 7.84 4.26 5.95
N TRP A 289 8.08 3.04 5.45
CA TRP A 289 7.01 2.10 5.14
C TRP A 289 6.25 1.61 6.38
N TRP A 290 6.96 1.23 7.44
CA TRP A 290 6.30 0.63 8.62
C TRP A 290 5.74 1.67 9.60
N CYS A 291 6.36 2.83 9.70
CA CYS A 291 6.03 3.84 10.72
C CYS A 291 5.43 5.14 10.13
N GLY A 292 5.35 5.26 8.81
CA GLY A 292 5.01 6.52 8.16
C GLY A 292 6.10 7.59 8.32
N PRO A 293 5.82 8.85 7.94
CA PRO A 293 6.78 9.94 8.08
C PRO A 293 7.09 10.27 9.54
N HIS A 294 8.27 10.84 9.79
CA HIS A 294 8.77 11.06 11.15
C HIS A 294 7.92 12.01 12.01
N TRP A 295 7.07 12.83 11.37
CA TRP A 295 6.16 13.76 12.03
C TRP A 295 4.81 13.13 12.39
N LEU A 296 4.42 12.02 11.75
CA LEU A 296 3.16 11.35 12.02
C LEU A 296 3.02 10.87 13.48
N PRO A 297 4.06 10.31 14.13
CA PRO A 297 4.00 9.96 15.56
C PRO A 297 4.15 11.16 16.49
N ARG A 298 4.18 12.41 15.99
CA ARG A 298 4.26 13.64 16.80
C ARG A 298 2.88 14.26 16.98
N HIS A 299 2.82 15.34 17.77
CA HIS A 299 1.64 16.17 17.91
C HIS A 299 1.25 16.80 16.55
N GLU A 300 -0.05 17.05 16.34
CA GLU A 300 -0.60 17.49 15.04
C GLU A 300 0.00 18.81 14.55
N SER A 301 0.47 19.66 15.47
CA SER A 301 1.18 20.91 15.16
C SER A 301 2.52 20.72 14.45
N TRP A 302 3.06 19.50 14.40
CA TRP A 302 4.30 19.17 13.68
C TRP A 302 4.04 18.64 12.27
N TRP A 303 2.77 18.47 11.89
CA TRP A 303 2.44 17.98 10.57
C TRP A 303 2.67 19.09 9.53
N PRO A 304 3.01 18.74 8.28
CA PRO A 304 3.16 19.71 7.21
C PRO A 304 1.89 20.56 7.12
N ASN A 305 2.04 21.89 7.12
CA ASN A 305 0.90 22.80 7.08
C ASN A 305 0.08 22.56 5.83
N ALA A 306 -1.22 22.41 6.03
CA ALA A 306 -2.21 22.21 5.00
C ALA A 306 -2.24 23.42 4.05
N VAL A 307 -1.67 23.23 2.85
CA VAL A 307 -2.21 23.72 1.58
C VAL A 307 -2.08 25.22 1.28
N ASP A 308 -2.08 26.15 2.24
CA ASP A 308 -2.39 27.55 1.89
C ASP A 308 -1.31 28.31 1.10
N GLU A 309 -0.02 28.11 1.36
CA GLU A 309 1.03 28.83 0.60
C GLU A 309 1.35 28.17 -0.75
N GLN A 310 1.45 26.84 -0.77
CA GLN A 310 1.84 26.12 -1.98
C GLN A 310 0.70 26.00 -3.01
N LEU A 311 -0.57 25.92 -2.57
CA LEU A 311 -1.71 25.92 -3.50
C LEU A 311 -1.88 27.30 -4.16
N LYS A 312 -1.64 28.40 -3.42
CA LYS A 312 -1.59 29.75 -3.99
C LYS A 312 -0.53 29.86 -5.07
N MET A 313 0.69 29.38 -4.81
CA MET A 313 1.77 29.37 -5.80
C MET A 313 1.42 28.54 -7.05
N PHE A 314 0.77 27.38 -6.89
CA PHE A 314 0.35 26.55 -8.02
C PHE A 314 -0.78 27.20 -8.84
N GLU A 315 -1.79 27.78 -8.18
CA GLU A 315 -2.88 28.49 -8.86
C GLU A 315 -2.36 29.74 -9.59
N GLU A 316 -1.39 30.46 -9.02
CA GLU A 316 -0.70 31.60 -9.65
C GLU A 316 0.11 31.17 -10.88
N ALA A 317 0.90 30.09 -10.80
CA ALA A 317 1.67 29.56 -11.93
C ALA A 317 0.76 29.13 -13.09
N ARG A 318 -0.39 28.52 -12.80
CA ARG A 318 -1.36 28.14 -13.83
C ARG A 318 -2.07 29.36 -14.44
N ALA A 319 -2.39 30.37 -13.63
CA ALA A 319 -2.97 31.62 -14.13
C ALA A 319 -2.00 32.35 -15.07
N GLN A 320 -0.68 32.29 -14.82
CA GLN A 320 0.35 32.87 -15.69
C GLN A 320 0.48 32.11 -17.02
N GLN A 321 0.40 30.77 -17.03
CA GLN A 321 0.38 29.98 -18.27
C GLN A 321 -0.85 30.26 -19.16
N PHE A 322 -2.01 30.53 -18.56
CA PHE A 322 -3.22 30.90 -19.30
C PHE A 322 -3.20 32.35 -19.82
N ARG A 323 -2.45 33.27 -19.19
CA ARG A 323 -2.25 34.64 -19.71
C ARG A 323 -1.21 34.71 -20.84
N GLY A 324 -0.18 33.87 -20.80
CA GLY A 324 0.83 33.81 -21.87
C GLY A 324 0.33 33.21 -23.19
N THR A 325 -0.86 32.61 -23.22
CA THR A 325 -1.46 32.00 -24.41
C THR A 325 -2.54 32.87 -25.06
N SER A 326 -2.96 33.99 -24.44
CA SER A 326 -3.91 34.95 -25.02
C SER A 326 -3.23 36.09 -25.80
N ASP A 327 -1.94 36.33 -25.59
CA ASP A 327 -1.25 37.50 -26.15
C ASP A 327 -0.46 37.20 -27.45
N SER A 328 -0.56 36.00 -28.00
CA SER A 328 0.08 35.63 -29.29
C SER A 328 -0.91 35.42 -30.44
N THR A 329 -2.16 35.88 -30.30
CA THR A 329 -3.15 35.85 -31.40
C THR A 329 -3.92 37.15 -31.51
N THR A 330 -3.21 38.28 -31.58
CA THR A 330 -3.70 39.50 -32.23
C THR A 330 -2.54 40.42 -32.57
N ALA A 331 -2.45 40.78 -33.86
CA ALA A 331 -1.54 41.70 -34.54
C ALA A 331 -0.15 41.16 -34.93
#